data_AF-A0A916LYB8-F1
#
_entry.id   AF-A0A916LYB8-F1
#
_cell.length_a   1.000
_cell.length_b   1.000
_cell.length_c   1.000
_cell.angle_alpha   90.00
_cell.angle_beta   90.00
_cell.angle_gamma   90.00
#
_symmetry.space_group_name_H-M   'P 1'
#
loop_
_entity.id
_entity.type
_entity.pdbx_description
1 polymer ?
#
loop_
_entity_poly.entity_id
_entity_poly.type
_entity_poly.pdbx_seq_one_letter_code
_entity_poly.pdbx_strand_id
1 'polypeptide(L)'
;MNVLIVDPSVVPDTSYQHRIVQHFSDATDIGVRFATGILQATWQIRDFQPDVIVFDRIEDCDQIGKVIATLRRINPDAVMFQLDGDRLIATANPCGAPAQAGAPHWLQDIAWHWTTARQGAGAAIAAGGLA
;
A
#
# COMPACT_ATOMS: atom_id res chain seq x y z
N MET A 1 11.99 9.62 4.05
CA MET A 1 11.13 8.51 4.51
C MET A 1 10.62 7.76 3.30
N ASN A 2 10.68 6.43 3.30
CA ASN A 2 10.30 5.60 2.17
C ASN A 2 9.01 4.83 2.46
N VAL A 3 7.99 5.01 1.63
CA VAL A 3 6.69 4.35 1.74
C VAL A 3 6.51 3.36 0.59
N LEU A 4 6.27 2.09 0.92
CA LEU A 4 5.91 1.06 -0.05
C LEU A 4 4.42 0.74 0.06
N ILE A 5 3.70 0.90 -1.04
CA ILE A 5 2.29 0.51 -1.16
C ILE A 5 2.23 -0.84 -1.87
N VAL A 6 1.55 -1.82 -1.26
CA VAL A 6 1.33 -3.15 -1.80
C VAL A 6 -0.16 -3.33 -2.09
N ASP A 7 -0.53 -3.31 -3.37
CA ASP A 7 -1.91 -3.40 -3.83
C ASP A 7 -1.99 -4.40 -5.00
N PRO A 8 -2.27 -5.68 -4.73
CA PRO A 8 -2.39 -6.68 -5.79
C PRO A 8 -3.73 -6.61 -6.53
N SER A 9 -4.69 -5.83 -6.04
CA SER A 9 -6.04 -5.78 -6.61
C SER A 9 -6.11 -4.93 -7.88
N VAL A 10 -5.10 -4.08 -8.10
CA VAL A 10 -5.09 -3.13 -9.21
C VAL A 10 -3.99 -3.53 -10.19
N VAL A 11 -4.41 -4.11 -11.33
CA VAL A 11 -3.67 -4.14 -12.62
C VAL A 11 -3.10 -2.75 -12.88
N PRO A 12 -1.90 -2.55 -13.48
CA PRO A 12 -1.15 -1.29 -13.44
C PRO A 12 -1.89 -0.09 -14.03
N ASP A 13 -2.83 0.46 -13.27
CA ASP A 13 -3.46 1.74 -13.52
C ASP A 13 -2.49 2.79 -13.01
N THR A 14 -1.61 3.21 -13.93
CA THR A 14 -0.59 4.21 -13.68
C THR A 14 -1.21 5.57 -13.33
N SER A 15 -2.47 5.84 -13.72
CA SER A 15 -3.16 7.08 -13.36
C SER A 15 -3.53 7.12 -11.88
N TYR A 16 -4.00 6.00 -11.35
CA TYR A 16 -4.29 5.81 -9.93
C TYR A 16 -3.02 5.94 -9.08
N GLN A 17 -1.96 5.26 -9.47
CA GLN A 17 -0.67 5.32 -8.76
C GLN A 17 -0.10 6.73 -8.77
N HIS A 18 -0.17 7.42 -9.93
CA HIS A 18 0.33 8.79 -10.06
C HIS A 18 -0.45 9.77 -9.16
N ARG A 19 -1.78 9.64 -9.05
CA ARG A 19 -2.57 10.47 -8.11
C ARG A 19 -2.10 10.31 -6.67
N ILE A 20 -1.87 9.07 -6.23
CA ILE A 20 -1.37 8.82 -4.88
C ILE A 20 0.03 9.41 -4.71
N VAL A 21 0.98 9.14 -5.63
CA VAL A 21 2.33 9.69 -5.56
C VAL A 21 2.33 11.22 -5.51
N GLN A 22 1.46 11.88 -6.28
CA GLN A 22 1.31 13.34 -6.24
C GLN A 22 0.92 13.85 -4.85
N HIS A 23 0.01 13.17 -4.15
CA HIS A 23 -0.33 13.54 -2.77
C HIS A 23 0.85 13.46 -1.80
N PHE A 24 1.76 12.51 -2.01
CA PHE A 24 3.00 12.43 -1.23
C PHE A 24 4.05 13.46 -1.65
N SER A 25 4.03 13.92 -2.91
CA SER A 25 5.01 14.85 -3.47
C SER A 25 4.90 16.26 -2.88
N ASP A 26 3.73 16.61 -2.33
CA ASP A 26 3.52 17.88 -1.60
C ASP A 26 4.20 17.87 -0.21
N ALA A 27 4.60 16.69 0.29
CA ALA A 27 5.42 16.51 1.47
C ALA A 27 6.87 16.19 1.05
N THR A 28 7.73 17.21 0.98
CA THR A 28 9.15 17.03 0.65
C THR A 28 9.82 15.97 1.54
N ASP A 29 10.64 15.10 0.92
CA ASP A 29 11.37 13.95 1.50
C ASP A 29 10.59 12.64 1.74
N ILE A 30 9.42 12.44 1.13
CA ILE A 30 8.75 11.13 1.09
C ILE A 30 8.90 10.47 -0.29
N GLY A 31 9.66 9.37 -0.35
CA GLY A 31 9.72 8.51 -1.52
C GLY A 31 8.58 7.48 -1.48
N VAL A 32 7.87 7.29 -2.59
CA VAL A 32 6.76 6.33 -2.67
C VAL A 32 6.95 5.36 -3.83
N ARG A 33 6.75 4.07 -3.57
CA ARG A 33 6.74 3.03 -4.59
C ARG A 33 5.52 2.14 -4.46
N PHE A 34 5.08 1.60 -5.60
CA PHE A 34 4.00 0.63 -5.68
C PHE A 34 4.54 -0.76 -5.97
N ALA A 35 3.88 -1.75 -5.39
CA ALA A 35 4.01 -3.16 -5.74
C ALA A 35 2.62 -3.74 -5.99
N THR A 36 2.37 -4.18 -7.22
CA THR A 36 1.09 -4.79 -7.62
C THR A 36 1.04 -6.29 -7.33
N GLY A 37 1.92 -6.78 -6.46
CA GLY A 37 2.03 -8.21 -6.15
C GLY A 37 3.17 -8.53 -5.20
N ILE A 38 3.12 -9.73 -4.63
CA ILE A 38 4.05 -10.21 -3.59
C ILE A 38 5.49 -10.25 -4.08
N LEU A 39 5.73 -10.75 -5.29
CA LEU A 39 7.09 -10.83 -5.84
C LEU A 39 7.69 -9.43 -5.98
N GLN A 40 6.95 -8.51 -6.59
CA GLN A 40 7.40 -7.12 -6.74
C GLN A 40 7.59 -6.45 -5.39
N ALA A 41 6.69 -6.66 -4.42
CA ALA A 41 6.84 -6.12 -3.06
C ALA A 41 8.13 -6.61 -2.41
N THR A 42 8.46 -7.89 -2.57
CA THR A 42 9.70 -8.49 -2.04
C THR A 42 10.94 -7.84 -2.66
N TRP A 43 10.95 -7.61 -3.97
CA TRP A 43 12.06 -6.91 -4.64
C TRP A 43 12.16 -5.45 -4.18
N GLN A 44 11.04 -4.74 -4.11
CA GLN A 44 10.99 -3.36 -3.66
C GLN A 44 11.46 -3.21 -2.22
N ILE A 45 11.13 -4.13 -1.32
CA ILE A 45 11.63 -4.10 0.06
C ILE A 45 13.17 -4.13 0.10
N ARG A 46 13.80 -4.96 -0.74
CA ARG A 46 15.26 -5.10 -0.77
C ARG A 46 15.95 -3.88 -1.37
N ASP A 47 15.41 -3.35 -2.45
CA ASP A 47 15.99 -2.23 -3.19
C ASP A 47 15.69 -0.88 -2.53
N PHE A 48 14.44 -0.67 -2.12
CA PHE A 48 13.92 0.60 -1.65
C PHE A 48 14.00 0.78 -0.13
N GLN A 49 14.08 -0.33 0.61
CA GLN A 49 14.19 -0.35 2.08
C GLN A 49 13.15 0.57 2.75
N PRO A 50 11.84 0.29 2.62
CA PRO A 50 10.80 1.16 3.12
C PRO A 50 10.81 1.29 4.64
N ASP A 51 10.54 2.50 5.13
CA ASP A 51 10.26 2.80 6.54
C ASP A 51 8.81 2.49 6.91
N VAL A 52 7.92 2.62 5.92
CA VAL A 52 6.49 2.34 6.05
C VAL A 52 6.05 1.43 4.91
N ILE A 53 5.32 0.36 5.25
CA ILE A 53 4.62 -0.46 4.25
C ILE A 53 3.12 -0.39 4.49
N VAL A 54 2.38 -0.24 3.40
CA VAL A 54 0.91 -0.19 3.44
C VAL A 54 0.39 -1.30 2.56
N PHE A 55 -0.41 -2.19 3.15
CA PHE A 55 -1.04 -3.30 2.45
C PHE A 55 -2.50 -2.96 2.15
N ASP A 56 -2.94 -3.15 0.89
CA ASP A 56 -4.37 -3.33 0.61
C ASP A 56 -4.86 -4.66 1.20
N ARG A 57 -6.13 -5.00 0.99
CA ARG A 57 -6.65 -6.34 1.22
C ARG A 57 -5.87 -7.35 0.36
N ILE A 58 -5.07 -8.17 1.03
CA ILE A 58 -4.35 -9.30 0.44
C ILE A 58 -4.89 -10.58 1.08
N GLU A 59 -5.37 -11.50 0.25
CA GLU A 59 -6.03 -12.74 0.71
C GLU A 59 -5.03 -13.89 0.93
N ASP A 60 -3.85 -13.85 0.30
CA ASP A 60 -2.82 -14.89 0.40
C ASP A 60 -1.89 -14.66 1.61
N CYS A 61 -2.30 -15.17 2.77
CA CYS A 61 -1.59 -14.97 4.03
C CYS A 61 -0.21 -15.64 4.10
N ASP A 62 -0.01 -16.76 3.43
CA ASP A 62 1.28 -17.44 3.40
C ASP A 62 2.32 -16.62 2.64
N GLN A 63 1.90 -15.96 1.57
CA GLN A 63 2.78 -15.07 0.82
C GLN A 63 3.07 -13.76 1.54
N ILE A 64 2.09 -13.18 2.23
CA ILE A 64 2.35 -12.01 3.10
C ILE A 64 3.38 -12.35 4.17
N GLY A 65 3.27 -13.51 4.82
CA GLY A 65 4.25 -13.94 5.82
C GLY A 65 5.70 -13.87 5.32
N LYS A 66 5.94 -14.23 4.04
CA LYS A 66 7.26 -14.13 3.40
C LYS A 66 7.68 -12.68 3.15
N VAL A 67 6.75 -11.80 2.78
CA VAL A 67 6.99 -10.36 2.60
C VAL A 67 7.37 -9.71 3.92
N ILE A 68 6.63 -10.00 5.00
CA ILE A 68 6.93 -9.50 6.35
C ILE A 68 8.28 -10.01 6.83
N ALA A 69 8.57 -11.30 6.65
CA ALA A 69 9.86 -11.88 7.04
C ALA A 69 11.02 -11.20 6.30
N THR A 70 10.83 -10.86 5.02
CA THR A 70 11.82 -10.10 4.25
C THR A 70 11.95 -8.68 4.79
N LEU A 71 10.84 -7.98 5.04
CA LEU A 71 10.82 -6.63 5.58
C LEU A 71 11.58 -6.56 6.90
N ARG A 72 11.23 -7.41 7.87
CA ARG A 72 11.86 -7.43 9.20
C ARG A 72 13.35 -7.75 9.16
N ARG A 73 13.82 -8.48 8.14
CA ARG A 73 15.26 -8.74 7.94
C ARG A 73 16.01 -7.53 7.40
N ILE A 74 15.37 -6.74 6.52
CA ILE A 74 15.99 -5.58 5.87
C ILE A 74 15.86 -4.34 6.74
N ASN A 75 14.67 -4.06 7.24
CA ASN A 75 14.35 -2.94 8.13
C ASN A 75 13.43 -3.43 9.27
N PRO A 76 13.99 -3.83 10.42
CA PRO A 76 13.20 -4.31 11.55
C PRO A 76 12.30 -3.22 12.16
N ASP A 77 12.64 -1.95 11.98
CA ASP A 77 11.92 -0.80 12.53
C ASP A 77 10.78 -0.32 11.62
N ALA A 78 10.64 -0.92 10.43
CA ALA A 78 9.58 -0.56 9.50
C ALA A 78 8.19 -0.74 10.14
N VAL A 79 7.34 0.28 9.96
CA VAL A 79 5.96 0.28 10.44
C VAL A 79 5.05 -0.24 9.34
N MET A 80 4.08 -1.06 9.71
CA MET A 80 3.16 -1.67 8.74
C MET A 80 1.73 -1.21 9.02
N PHE A 81 1.02 -0.89 7.95
CA PHE A 81 -0.39 -0.52 7.98
C PHE A 81 -1.17 -1.39 7.01
N GLN A 82 -2.44 -1.62 7.34
CA GLN A 82 -3.42 -2.25 6.47
C GLN A 82 -4.53 -1.25 6.15
N LEU A 83 -4.94 -1.21 4.89
CA LEU A 83 -6.14 -0.51 4.47
C LEU A 83 -7.37 -1.33 4.87
N ASP A 84 -8.23 -0.71 5.68
CA ASP A 84 -9.54 -1.21 6.06
C ASP A 84 -10.58 -0.15 5.70
N GLY A 85 -11.21 -0.33 4.54
CA GLY A 85 -12.13 0.66 3.97
C GLY A 85 -11.42 1.96 3.58
N ASP A 86 -11.70 3.05 4.29
CA ASP A 86 -11.11 4.37 4.13
C ASP A 86 -10.07 4.70 5.22
N ARG A 87 -9.68 3.72 6.03
CA ARG A 87 -8.78 3.90 7.17
C ARG A 87 -7.52 3.05 7.05
N LEU A 88 -6.43 3.58 7.59
CA LEU A 88 -5.19 2.84 7.78
C LEU A 88 -5.00 2.47 9.24
N ILE A 89 -4.86 1.17 9.47
CA ILE A 89 -4.74 0.60 10.80
C ILE A 89 -3.35 -0.01 10.95
N ALA A 90 -2.64 0.31 12.03
CA ALA A 90 -1.34 -0.29 12.30
C ALA A 90 -1.49 -1.80 12.46
N THR A 91 -0.54 -2.56 11.94
CA THR A 91 -0.61 -4.02 12.04
C THR A 91 0.76 -4.65 12.22
N ALA A 92 0.81 -5.72 13.02
CA ALA A 92 1.96 -6.61 13.07
C ALA A 92 1.87 -7.72 12.00
N ASN A 93 0.67 -7.95 11.46
CA ASN A 93 0.39 -8.93 10.43
C ASN A 93 -0.96 -8.60 9.76
N PRO A 94 -1.02 -8.21 8.47
CA PRO A 94 -2.25 -7.84 7.77
C PRO A 94 -3.22 -9.04 7.54
N CYS A 95 -2.83 -10.25 7.95
CA CYS A 95 -3.70 -11.43 8.01
C CYS A 95 -4.25 -11.75 9.41
N GLY A 96 -3.93 -10.93 10.42
CA GLY A 96 -4.42 -11.06 11.79
C GLY A 96 -5.45 -10.00 12.15
N ALA A 97 -5.90 -10.02 13.41
CA ALA A 97 -6.75 -8.95 13.94
C ALA A 97 -5.96 -7.60 13.93
N PRO A 98 -6.55 -6.51 13.42
CA PRO A 98 -5.88 -5.22 13.35
C PRO A 98 -5.48 -4.72 14.74
N ALA A 99 -4.29 -4.13 14.86
CA ALA A 99 -3.90 -3.45 16.10
C ALA A 99 -4.54 -2.06 16.12
N GLN A 100 -5.27 -1.70 17.18
CA GLN A 100 -6.13 -0.50 17.24
C GLN A 100 -5.40 0.86 17.20
N ALA A 101 -4.09 0.90 16.96
CA ALA A 101 -3.38 2.16 16.81
C ALA A 101 -3.62 2.72 15.39
N GLY A 102 -4.21 3.92 15.32
CA GLY A 102 -4.44 4.61 14.06
C GLY A 102 -3.13 5.07 13.41
N ALA A 103 -3.13 5.19 12.08
CA ALA A 103 -2.03 5.79 11.34
C ALA A 103 -1.83 7.28 11.70
N PRO A 104 -0.61 7.83 11.57
CA PRO A 104 -0.40 9.27 11.70
C PRO A 104 -1.23 10.04 10.66
N HIS A 105 -1.65 11.27 10.98
CA HIS A 105 -2.60 12.06 10.17
C HIS A 105 -2.16 12.18 8.70
N TRP A 106 -0.89 12.49 8.45
CA TRP A 106 -0.34 12.60 7.10
C TRP A 106 -0.52 11.32 6.28
N LEU A 107 -0.55 10.15 6.93
CA LEU A 107 -0.77 8.85 6.29
C LEU A 107 -2.27 8.55 6.12
N GLN A 108 -3.13 9.00 7.03
CA GLN A 108 -4.59 8.82 6.94
C GLN A 108 -5.19 9.51 5.71
N ASP A 109 -4.70 10.70 5.34
CA ASP A 109 -5.17 11.43 4.16
C ASP A 109 -5.01 10.59 2.87
N ILE A 110 -3.96 9.76 2.80
CA ILE A 110 -3.73 8.85 1.66
C ILE A 110 -4.78 7.74 1.58
N ALA A 111 -5.30 7.25 2.71
CA ALA A 111 -6.31 6.19 2.73
C ALA A 111 -7.58 6.62 1.98
N TRP A 112 -8.03 7.84 2.23
CA TRP A 112 -9.17 8.44 1.52
C TRP A 112 -8.91 8.56 0.02
N HIS A 113 -7.74 9.07 -0.36
CA HIS A 113 -7.36 9.24 -1.77
C HIS A 113 -7.19 7.90 -2.49
N TRP A 114 -6.65 6.90 -1.82
CA TRP A 114 -6.55 5.52 -2.29
C TRP A 114 -7.94 4.94 -2.59
N THR A 115 -8.88 5.02 -1.64
CA THR A 115 -10.24 4.50 -1.81
C THR A 115 -11.01 5.25 -2.90
N THR A 116 -10.86 6.57 -2.96
CA THR A 116 -11.47 7.41 -4.02
C THR A 116 -10.90 7.09 -5.40
N ALA A 117 -9.58 6.96 -5.50
CA ALA A 117 -8.90 6.68 -6.74
C ALA A 117 -9.22 5.26 -7.25
N ARG A 118 -9.47 4.29 -6.36
CA ARG A 118 -9.97 2.94 -6.69
C ARG A 118 -11.39 2.98 -7.25
N GLN A 119 -12.29 3.80 -6.71
CA GLN A 119 -13.65 3.96 -7.26
C GLN A 119 -13.63 4.56 -8.67
N GLY A 120 -12.76 5.54 -8.92
CA GLY A 120 -12.56 6.11 -10.27
C GLY A 120 -12.00 5.10 -11.28
N ALA A 121 -11.06 4.25 -10.87
CA ALA A 121 -10.52 3.18 -11.70
C ALA A 121 -11.55 2.08 -12.00
N GLY A 122 -12.33 1.65 -11.00
CA GLY A 122 -13.41 0.68 -11.17
C GLY A 122 -14.54 1.18 -12.09
N ALA A 123 -14.88 2.47 -12.00
CA ALA A 123 -15.85 3.10 -12.90
C ALA A 123 -15.36 3.16 -14.35
N ALA A 124 -14.07 3.42 -14.57
CA ALA A 124 -13.48 3.41 -15.91
C ALA A 124 -13.45 2.01 -16.55
N ILE A 125 -13.18 0.97 -15.76
CA ILE A 125 -13.21 -0.43 -16.23
C ILE A 125 -14.66 -0.85 -16.55
N ALA A 126 -15.64 -0.46 -15.72
CA ALA A 126 -17.05 -0.75 -15.96
C ALA A 126 -17.61 -0.02 -17.20
N ALA A 127 -17.12 1.19 -17.50
CA ALA A 127 -17.52 1.97 -18.68
C ALA A 127 -16.81 1.52 -19.99
N GLY A 128 -15.66 0.85 -19.89
CA GLY A 128 -14.89 0.34 -21.03
C GLY A 128 -15.27 -1.07 -21.51
N GLY A 129 -16.25 -1.72 -20.87
CA GLY A 129 -16.67 -3.10 -21.15
C GLY A 129 -17.77 -3.28 -22.19
N LEU A 130 -18.03 -2.28 -23.03
CA LEU A 130 -18.96 -2.36 -24.17
C LEU A 130 -18.32 -1.70 -25.39
N ALA A 131 -17.53 -2.46 -26.15
CA ALA A 131 -17.19 -2.19 -27.53
C ALA A 131 -17.10 -3.51 -28.29
#